data_AF-A0A8T7CV24-F1
#
_entry.id   AF-A0A8T7CV24-F1
#
_cell.length_a   1.000
_cell.length_b   1.000
_cell.length_c   1.000
_cell.angle_alpha   90.00
_cell.angle_beta   90.00
_cell.angle_gamma   90.00
#
_symmetry.space_group_name_H-M   'P 1'
#
loop_
_entity.id
_entity.type
_entity.pdbx_description
1 polymer ?
#
loop_
_entity_poly.entity_id
_entity_poly.type
_entity_poly.pdbx_seq_one_letter_code
_entity_poly.pdbx_strand_id
1 'polypeptide(L)'
;MTISEGELKLLLKTLSFAAHKHKDQRRKDVDASPYINHPISLANILCNEGHIKDMEVICGALLHDTVEDTDTTPEELEAEFGKAIRDIVMEV
;
A
#
# COMPACT_ATOMS: atom_id res chain seq x y z
N MET A 1 -1.03 -21.77 2.76
CA MET A 1 0.02 -20.75 2.53
C MET A 1 0.34 -20.16 3.87
N THR A 2 1.60 -20.23 4.31
CA THR A 2 1.99 -19.75 5.64
C THR A 2 2.72 -18.44 5.44
N ILE A 3 2.10 -17.32 5.81
CA ILE A 3 2.75 -16.02 5.85
C ILE A 3 3.73 -16.05 7.04
N SER A 4 4.97 -15.63 6.83
CA SER A 4 5.94 -15.52 7.92
C SER A 4 5.57 -14.39 8.87
N GLU A 5 6.05 -14.46 10.11
CA GLU A 5 5.83 -13.38 11.08
C GLU A 5 6.38 -12.02 10.58
N GLY A 6 7.50 -12.04 9.86
CA GLY A 6 8.11 -10.85 9.26
C GLY A 6 7.23 -10.23 8.18
N GLU A 7 6.72 -11.04 7.27
CA GLU A 7 5.79 -10.58 6.22
C GLU A 7 4.48 -10.04 6.80
N LEU A 8 3.95 -10.68 7.84
CA LEU A 8 2.74 -10.19 8.51
C LEU A 8 2.98 -8.83 9.17
N LYS A 9 4.12 -8.65 9.85
CA LYS A 9 4.51 -7.36 10.45
C LYS A 9 4.65 -6.27 9.39
N LEU A 10 5.29 -6.59 8.26
CA LEU A 10 5.44 -5.68 7.14
C LEU A 10 4.07 -5.26 6.59
N LEU A 11 3.19 -6.22 6.30
CA LEU A 11 1.85 -5.96 5.78
C LEU A 11 1.02 -5.07 6.72
N LEU A 12 1.04 -5.35 8.02
CA LEU A 12 0.32 -4.54 9.02
C LEU A 12 0.89 -3.12 9.11
N LYS A 13 2.22 -2.97 9.05
CA LYS A 13 2.88 -1.66 9.02
C LYS A 13 2.45 -0.87 7.78
N THR A 14 2.48 -1.49 6.61
CA THR A 14 2.10 -0.89 5.34
C THR A 14 0.65 -0.43 5.34
N LEU A 15 -0.28 -1.28 5.78
CA LEU A 15 -1.70 -0.93 5.89
C LEU A 15 -1.93 0.25 6.85
N SER A 16 -1.27 0.24 8.01
CA SER A 16 -1.37 1.32 8.99
C SER A 16 -0.87 2.64 8.42
N PHE A 17 0.28 2.61 7.72
CA PHE A 17 0.86 3.79 7.08
C PHE A 17 -0.04 4.37 5.99
N ALA A 18 -0.47 3.54 5.04
CA ALA A 18 -1.36 3.98 3.96
C ALA A 18 -2.69 4.53 4.51
N ALA A 19 -3.27 3.86 5.51
CA ALA A 19 -4.49 4.33 6.17
C ALA A 19 -4.28 5.69 6.86
N HIS A 20 -3.12 5.91 7.47
CA HIS A 20 -2.80 7.18 8.11
C HIS A 20 -2.63 8.31 7.09
N LYS A 21 -1.85 8.07 6.01
CA LYS A 21 -1.58 9.06 4.97
C LYS A 21 -2.87 9.47 4.24
N HIS A 22 -3.77 8.53 3.97
CA HIS A 22 -5.04 8.78 3.32
C HIS A 22 -6.23 9.05 4.27
N LYS A 23 -6.00 9.29 5.58
CA LYS A 23 -7.07 9.36 6.60
C LYS A 23 -8.14 10.42 6.31
N ASP A 24 -7.75 11.53 5.70
CA ASP A 24 -8.63 12.66 5.39
C ASP A 24 -9.12 12.65 3.93
N GLN A 25 -8.62 11.72 3.11
CA GLN A 25 -9.01 11.58 1.70
C GLN A 25 -10.26 10.71 1.55
N ARG A 26 -11.09 11.04 0.55
CA ARG A 26 -12.33 10.34 0.23
C ARG A 26 -12.37 9.99 -1.26
N ARG A 27 -13.04 8.89 -1.59
CA ARG A 27 -13.30 8.50 -2.97
C ARG A 27 -14.38 9.39 -3.60
N LYS A 28 -14.41 9.41 -4.93
CA LYS A 28 -15.39 10.17 -5.74
C LYS A 28 -16.68 9.36 -6.00
N ASP A 29 -16.97 8.37 -5.17
CA ASP A 29 -18.22 7.60 -5.22
C ASP A 29 -19.34 8.33 -4.47
N VAL A 30 -20.58 7.82 -4.60
CA VAL A 30 -21.78 8.42 -3.98
C VAL A 30 -21.64 8.52 -2.45
N ASP A 31 -21.00 7.54 -1.83
CA ASP A 31 -20.88 7.44 -0.37
C ASP A 31 -19.67 8.22 0.18
N ALA A 32 -18.85 8.82 -0.68
CA ALA A 32 -17.58 9.43 -0.33
C ALA A 32 -16.76 8.50 0.58
N SER A 33 -16.56 7.26 0.16
CA SER A 33 -15.94 6.24 1.00
C SER A 33 -14.47 6.57 1.33
N PRO A 34 -13.90 6.08 2.46
CA PRO A 34 -12.49 6.31 2.78
C PRO A 34 -11.54 5.87 1.66
N TYR A 35 -10.57 6.72 1.30
CA TYR A 35 -9.71 6.46 0.15
C TYR A 35 -8.88 5.18 0.29
N ILE A 36 -8.50 4.80 1.51
CA ILE A 36 -7.78 3.54 1.82
C ILE A 36 -8.43 2.28 1.24
N ASN A 37 -9.75 2.31 0.98
CA ASN A 37 -10.45 1.20 0.33
C ASN A 37 -9.95 0.94 -1.11
N HIS A 38 -9.45 1.96 -1.81
CA HIS A 38 -8.89 1.83 -3.16
C HIS A 38 -7.59 1.01 -3.17
N PRO A 39 -6.52 1.39 -2.42
CA PRO A 39 -5.32 0.56 -2.34
C PRO A 39 -5.59 -0.87 -1.83
N ILE A 40 -6.48 -1.03 -0.84
CA ILE A 40 -6.87 -2.37 -0.35
C ILE A 40 -7.54 -3.21 -1.45
N SER A 41 -8.42 -2.59 -2.25
CA SER A 41 -9.10 -3.27 -3.35
C SER A 41 -8.10 -3.73 -4.42
N LEU A 42 -7.10 -2.89 -4.75
CA LEU A 42 -6.02 -3.27 -5.67
C LEU A 42 -5.22 -4.47 -5.13
N ALA A 43 -4.78 -4.41 -3.87
CA ALA A 43 -4.05 -5.51 -3.24
C ALA A 43 -4.88 -6.81 -3.21
N ASN A 44 -6.19 -6.70 -2.96
CA ASN A 44 -7.11 -7.84 -2.98
C ASN A 44 -7.20 -8.50 -4.37
N ILE A 45 -7.28 -7.70 -5.44
CA ILE A 45 -7.28 -8.20 -6.82
C ILE A 45 -5.94 -8.88 -7.14
N LEU A 46 -4.80 -8.26 -6.81
CA LEU A 46 -3.47 -8.83 -7.06
C LEU A 46 -3.29 -10.19 -6.37
N CYS A 47 -3.70 -10.31 -5.11
CA CYS A 47 -3.58 -11.56 -4.36
C CYS A 47 -4.53 -12.66 -4.87
N ASN A 48 -5.81 -12.32 -5.07
CA ASN A 48 -6.84 -13.34 -5.31
C ASN A 48 -7.01 -13.68 -6.79
N GLU A 49 -6.89 -12.69 -7.68
CA GLU A 49 -7.09 -12.84 -9.12
C GLU A 49 -5.74 -12.88 -9.85
N GLY A 50 -4.82 -12.00 -9.50
CA GLY A 50 -3.47 -11.96 -10.08
C GLY A 50 -2.53 -13.05 -9.56
N HIS A 51 -2.93 -13.76 -8.50
CA HIS A 51 -2.12 -14.77 -7.80
C HIS A 51 -0.71 -14.29 -7.42
N ILE A 52 -0.57 -12.98 -7.21
CA ILE A 52 0.67 -12.36 -6.75
C ILE A 52 0.89 -12.76 -5.30
N LYS A 53 2.11 -13.23 -5.02
CA LYS A 53 2.53 -13.70 -3.70
C LYS A 53 3.71 -12.93 -3.14
N ASP A 54 4.30 -12.06 -3.96
CA ASP A 54 5.43 -11.24 -3.58
C ASP A 54 4.95 -10.14 -2.61
N MET A 55 5.48 -10.16 -1.39
CA MET A 55 5.05 -9.25 -0.34
C MET A 55 5.49 -7.80 -0.62
N GLU A 56 6.61 -7.58 -1.31
CA GLU A 56 7.07 -6.24 -1.68
C GLU A 56 6.14 -5.63 -2.73
N VAL A 57 5.69 -6.43 -3.71
CA VAL A 57 4.70 -6.01 -4.72
C VAL A 57 3.35 -5.69 -4.06
N ILE A 58 2.88 -6.53 -3.15
CA ILE A 58 1.62 -6.29 -2.43
C ILE A 58 1.72 -5.01 -1.58
N CYS A 59 2.85 -4.78 -0.91
CA CYS A 59 3.07 -3.57 -0.15
C CYS A 59 3.17 -2.33 -1.06
N GLY A 60 3.85 -2.42 -2.20
CA GLY A 60 3.90 -1.36 -3.20
C GLY A 60 2.51 -0.97 -3.70
N ALA A 61 1.65 -1.96 -3.99
CA ALA A 61 0.26 -1.71 -4.38
C ALA A 61 -0.55 -0.99 -3.29
N LEU A 62 -0.32 -1.29 -2.01
CA LEU A 62 -0.96 -0.59 -0.90
C LEU A 62 -0.47 0.86 -0.72
N LEU A 63 0.74 1.17 -1.22
CA LEU A 63 1.40 2.46 -1.06
C LEU A 63 1.41 3.33 -2.32
N HIS A 64 0.95 2.82 -3.48
CA HIS A 64 1.17 3.44 -4.79
C HIS A 64 0.79 4.94 -4.84
N ASP A 65 -0.38 5.29 -4.32
CA ASP A 65 -0.86 6.68 -4.33
C ASP A 65 -0.28 7.55 -3.21
N THR A 66 0.49 7.00 -2.27
CA THR A 66 0.95 7.78 -1.10
C THR A 66 1.87 8.92 -1.51
N VAL A 67 2.75 8.72 -2.49
CA VAL A 67 3.66 9.78 -2.98
C VAL A 67 2.92 10.83 -3.81
N GLU A 68 1.92 10.42 -4.60
CA GLU A 68 1.17 11.32 -5.48
C GLU A 68 0.12 12.16 -4.73
N ASP A 69 -0.63 11.53 -3.82
CA ASP A 69 -1.83 12.10 -3.22
C ASP A 69 -1.64 12.61 -1.78
N THR A 70 -0.46 12.40 -1.18
CA THR A 70 -0.21 12.75 0.23
C THR A 70 1.11 13.49 0.40
N ASP A 71 1.52 13.73 1.65
CA ASP A 71 2.81 14.36 1.98
C ASP A 71 3.97 13.35 2.06
N THR A 72 3.75 12.11 1.60
CA THR A 72 4.76 11.05 1.64
C THR A 72 5.91 11.33 0.68
N THR A 73 7.13 11.17 1.16
CA THR A 73 8.35 11.33 0.34
C THR A 73 8.96 9.96 -0.01
N PRO A 74 9.69 9.85 -1.15
CA PRO A 74 10.44 8.64 -1.47
C PRO A 74 11.45 8.28 -0.36
N GLU A 75 12.07 9.27 0.27
CA GLU A 75 13.00 9.07 1.38
C GLU A 75 12.32 8.47 2.62
N GLU A 76 11.10 8.92 2.92
CA GLU A 76 10.26 8.33 3.99
C GLU A 76 9.92 6.87 3.67
N LEU A 77 9.53 6.56 2.43
CA LEU A 77 9.24 5.18 2.03
C LEU A 77 10.46 4.27 2.14
N GLU A 78 11.63 4.74 1.70
CA GLU A 78 12.85 3.95 1.79
C GLU A 78 13.26 3.71 3.25
N ALA A 79 13.11 4.72 4.12
CA ALA A 79 13.40 4.58 5.54
C ALA A 79 12.45 3.61 6.26
N GLU A 80 11.16 3.63 5.90
CA GLU A 80 10.14 2.83 6.56
C GLU A 80 10.02 1.40 5.99
N PHE A 81 10.18 1.21 4.68
CA PHE A 81 9.87 -0.04 3.98
C PHE A 81 11.05 -0.61 3.19
N GLY A 82 12.13 0.16 3.03
CA GLY A 82 13.31 -0.23 2.28
C GLY A 82 13.22 0.13 0.79
N LYS A 83 14.39 0.07 0.14
CA LYS A 83 14.58 0.53 -1.24
C LYS A 83 13.71 -0.23 -2.25
N ALA A 84 13.50 -1.53 -2.09
CA ALA A 84 12.75 -2.33 -3.05
C ALA A 84 11.28 -1.89 -3.17
N ILE A 85 10.60 -1.71 -2.03
CA ILE A 85 9.22 -1.21 -2.01
C ILE A 85 9.15 0.23 -2.50
N ARG A 86 10.11 1.08 -2.10
CA ARG A 86 10.20 2.45 -2.62
C ARG A 86 10.32 2.47 -4.14
N ASP A 87 11.22 1.66 -4.70
CA ASP A 87 11.42 1.61 -6.15
C ASP A 87 10.14 1.15 -6.87
N ILE A 88 9.41 0.15 -6.34
CA ILE A 88 8.12 -0.29 -6.89
C ILE A 88 7.10 0.86 -6.91
N VAL A 89 6.97 1.61 -5.80
CA VAL A 89 6.04 2.76 -5.71
C VAL A 89 6.43 3.89 -6.67
N MET A 90 7.72 4.05 -6.97
CA MET A 90 8.18 5.10 -7.89
C MET A 90 8.06 4.70 -9.38
N GLU A 91 7.75 3.44 -9.68
CA GLU A 91 7.56 2.96 -11.06
C GLU A 91 6.09 2.90 -11.51
N VAL A 92 5.14 3.13 -10.60
CA VAL A 92 3.70 3.13 -10.89
C VAL A 92 3.18 4.50 -11.31
#